data_AF-A0A1C6KWU7-F1
#
_entry.id   AF-A0A1C6KWU7-F1
#
_cell.length_a   1.000
_cell.length_b   1.000
_cell.length_c   1.000
_cell.angle_alpha   90.00
_cell.angle_beta   90.00
_cell.angle_gamma   90.00
#
_symmetry.space_group_name_H-M   'P 1'
#
loop_
_entity.id
_entity.type
_entity.pdbx_description
1 polymer ?
#
loop_
_entity_poly.entity_id
_entity_poly.type
_entity_poly.pdbx_seq_one_letter_code
_entity_poly.pdbx_strand_id
1 'polypeptide(L)'
;MADKKKQGLILLAVLIAAAVIVSAFIHSGEDDQIADPGRLAGMWQPKEIWQEGKLISEEGNAAALAIDKDGGYRFWDGYGQDQTGKLQKKDGALCFEGKDGKRYVFHGKDKQLMITAKEGDSEETWVCEWTGYYGDTKLTDEERLTALYTIQKKGMDMKDRASGWFYTAIEGKLFTAMPEGEAVSQAKDEFIEDAAFTWYADEHDLVVTDKELDKYMDDLISEAEEAENFEVYEKALQKAGMTYEESVKENAEVYRVRYIVNKFYEEHFNDWDAFTKDVVNRFKHTKEYRSLKADMNDAVEKAKEEIQK
;
A
#
# COMPACT_ATOMS: atom_id res chain seq x y z
N MET A 1 10.01 -17.39 14.13
CA MET A 1 10.31 -17.51 12.69
C MET A 1 9.05 -17.64 11.83
N ALA A 2 7.94 -18.17 12.35
CA ALA A 2 6.65 -18.19 11.64
C ALA A 2 6.02 -16.78 11.47
N ASP A 3 6.16 -15.87 12.44
CA ASP A 3 5.53 -14.54 12.35
C ASP A 3 6.15 -13.60 11.31
N LYS A 4 7.45 -13.75 10.99
CA LYS A 4 8.08 -12.95 9.92
C LYS A 4 7.57 -13.32 8.52
N LYS A 5 7.03 -14.54 8.34
CA LYS A 5 6.41 -14.96 7.07
C LYS A 5 5.04 -14.33 6.84
N LYS A 6 4.26 -14.09 7.91
CA LYS A 6 2.94 -13.43 7.81
C LYS A 6 3.04 -11.98 7.34
N GLN A 7 4.08 -11.26 7.75
CA GLN A 7 4.30 -9.89 7.27
C GLN A 7 4.86 -9.87 5.83
N GLY A 8 5.75 -10.81 5.48
CA GLY A 8 6.37 -10.85 4.14
C GLY A 8 5.38 -11.05 2.99
N LEU A 9 4.31 -11.82 3.18
CA LEU A 9 3.30 -12.07 2.14
C LEU A 9 2.26 -10.93 1.99
N ILE A 10 1.96 -10.21 3.08
CA ILE A 10 1.12 -9.00 3.01
C ILE A 10 1.89 -7.84 2.36
N LEU A 11 3.22 -7.80 2.53
CA LEU A 11 4.10 -6.79 1.94
C LEU A 11 4.34 -6.99 0.43
N LEU A 12 4.26 -8.21 -0.10
CA LEU A 12 4.49 -8.47 -1.53
C LEU A 12 3.35 -7.98 -2.44
N ALA A 13 2.17 -7.71 -1.88
CA ALA A 13 1.01 -7.20 -2.62
C ALA A 13 0.83 -5.67 -2.54
N VAL A 14 1.68 -4.94 -1.82
CA VAL A 14 1.46 -3.49 -1.53
C VAL A 14 2.72 -2.60 -1.74
N LEU A 15 3.89 -3.13 -2.07
CA LEU A 15 5.12 -2.32 -2.18
C LEU A 15 5.50 -1.90 -3.60
N ILE A 16 4.81 -0.88 -4.13
CA ILE A 16 5.32 0.17 -5.05
C ILE A 16 4.36 1.36 -4.80
N ALA A 17 4.70 2.57 -4.36
CA ALA A 17 5.95 3.29 -4.16
C ALA A 17 5.91 4.10 -2.86
N ALA A 18 6.98 4.04 -2.05
CA ALA A 18 7.24 5.00 -0.99
C ALA A 18 8.17 6.09 -1.52
N ALA A 19 7.63 7.27 -1.84
CA ALA A 19 8.41 8.50 -1.92
C ALA A 19 7.52 9.76 -1.85
N VAL A 20 7.56 10.41 -0.68
CA VAL A 20 7.43 11.85 -0.45
C VAL A 20 6.08 12.52 -0.76
N ILE A 21 5.21 12.61 0.26
CA ILE A 21 4.48 13.85 0.55
C ILE A 21 4.61 14.18 2.04
N VAL A 22 5.78 14.71 2.40
CA VAL A 22 5.83 15.71 3.49
C VAL A 22 5.45 17.03 2.83
N SER A 23 4.19 17.45 2.92
CA SER A 23 3.73 18.85 2.93
C SER A 23 2.25 18.98 2.56
N ALA A 24 1.35 19.03 3.55
CA ALA A 24 0.12 19.81 3.44
C ALA A 24 -0.59 20.12 4.77
N PHE A 25 -0.41 19.34 5.85
CA PHE A 25 -1.34 19.43 6.99
C PHE A 25 -0.90 20.25 8.21
N ILE A 26 0.17 21.04 8.13
CA ILE A 26 0.71 21.70 9.33
C ILE A 26 0.84 23.20 9.16
N HIS A 27 -0.30 23.88 9.12
CA HIS A 27 -0.40 25.35 9.09
C HIS A 27 -1.54 25.92 9.95
N SER A 28 -1.90 25.31 11.09
CA SER A 28 -2.66 26.02 12.13
C SER A 28 -2.37 25.44 13.53
N GLY A 29 -2.72 26.17 14.60
CA GLY A 29 -2.13 26.12 15.95
C GLY A 29 -2.10 24.80 16.72
N GLU A 30 -1.14 24.70 17.65
CA GLU A 30 -0.49 23.48 18.16
C GLU A 30 -1.27 22.49 19.04
N ASP A 31 -2.49 22.75 19.53
CA ASP A 31 -3.16 21.78 20.44
C ASP A 31 -4.61 21.42 20.06
N ASP A 32 -5.34 22.29 19.35
CA ASP A 32 -6.75 22.06 19.00
C ASP A 32 -6.95 21.13 17.79
N GLN A 33 -5.87 20.71 17.12
CA GLN A 33 -5.92 20.08 15.79
C GLN A 33 -6.20 18.57 15.83
N ILE A 34 -5.96 17.92 16.96
CA ILE A 34 -5.88 16.45 17.08
C ILE A 34 -7.20 15.85 17.55
N ALA A 35 -8.14 16.70 17.95
CA ALA A 35 -9.50 16.30 18.26
C ALA A 35 -10.35 16.02 17.01
N ASP A 36 -9.84 16.32 15.80
CA ASP A 36 -10.47 16.05 14.51
C ASP A 36 -9.85 14.80 13.87
N PRO A 37 -10.54 13.64 13.85
CA PRO A 37 -10.02 12.41 13.29
C PRO A 37 -9.68 12.52 11.80
N GLY A 38 -10.37 13.39 11.05
CA GLY A 38 -10.12 13.59 9.62
C GLY A 38 -8.71 14.09 9.32
N ARG A 39 -8.06 14.75 10.28
CA ARG A 39 -6.68 15.22 10.17
C ARG A 39 -5.64 14.15 10.50
N LEU A 40 -6.06 13.07 11.13
CA LEU A 40 -5.22 11.91 11.44
C LEU A 40 -5.46 10.75 10.49
N ALA A 41 -6.31 10.91 9.47
CA ALA A 41 -6.65 9.84 8.55
C ALA A 41 -5.41 9.29 7.83
N GLY A 42 -5.30 7.96 7.79
CA GLY A 42 -4.16 7.25 7.24
C GLY A 42 -3.65 6.14 8.17
N MET A 43 -2.50 5.60 7.78
CA MET A 43 -1.75 4.58 8.51
C MET A 43 -0.60 5.23 9.29
N TRP A 44 -0.45 4.82 10.53
CA TRP A 44 0.58 5.29 11.45
C TRP A 44 1.32 4.12 12.06
N GLN A 45 2.64 4.25 12.18
CA GLN A 45 3.50 3.25 12.83
C GLN A 45 4.37 3.92 13.90
N PRO A 46 4.57 3.28 15.06
CA PRO A 46 5.53 3.75 16.05
C PRO A 46 6.93 3.74 15.45
N LYS A 47 7.63 4.87 15.51
CA LYS A 47 9.04 4.99 15.15
C LYS A 47 9.93 4.84 16.39
N GLU A 48 9.47 5.41 17.50
CA GLU A 48 10.17 5.35 18.79
C GLU A 48 9.16 5.06 19.90
N ILE A 49 9.60 4.28 20.89
CA ILE A 49 8.83 4.01 22.10
C ILE A 49 9.65 4.44 23.29
N TRP A 50 9.06 5.29 24.12
CA TRP A 50 9.68 5.85 25.32
C TRP A 50 8.91 5.44 26.57
N GLN A 51 9.62 5.12 27.64
CA GLN A 51 9.05 4.82 28.95
C GLN A 51 9.91 5.49 30.02
N GLU A 52 9.29 6.23 30.95
CA GLU A 52 9.99 6.96 32.02
C GLU A 52 11.16 7.85 31.53
N GLY A 53 10.98 8.48 30.35
CA GLY A 53 11.99 9.34 29.74
C GLY A 53 13.19 8.60 29.12
N LYS A 54 13.12 7.27 29.01
CA LYS A 54 14.12 6.45 28.33
C LYS A 54 13.55 5.86 27.05
N LEU A 55 14.36 5.88 26.01
CA LEU A 55 14.07 5.19 24.76
C LEU A 55 14.20 3.69 24.98
N ILE A 56 13.11 2.95 24.77
CA ILE A 56 13.07 1.49 24.96
C ILE A 56 13.04 0.73 23.62
N SER A 57 12.70 1.38 22.51
CA SER A 57 12.77 0.83 21.15
C SER A 57 12.96 1.93 20.11
N GLU A 58 13.92 1.75 19.19
CA GLU A 58 14.07 2.49 17.93
C GLU A 58 13.56 1.62 16.77
N GLU A 59 13.04 2.24 15.71
CA GLU A 59 12.44 1.58 14.53
C GLU A 59 11.17 0.76 14.81
N GLY A 60 10.48 1.06 15.91
CA GLY A 60 9.12 0.58 16.14
C GLY A 60 8.99 -0.91 16.47
N ASN A 61 7.91 -1.23 17.19
CA ASN A 61 7.41 -2.60 17.27
C ASN A 61 6.56 -2.89 16.02
N ALA A 62 6.08 -4.13 15.87
CA ALA A 62 5.19 -4.51 14.76
C ALA A 62 3.77 -3.90 14.86
N ALA A 63 3.55 -2.91 15.73
CA ALA A 63 2.25 -2.28 15.89
C ALA A 63 1.97 -1.28 14.78
N ALA A 64 0.70 -1.17 14.39
CA ALA A 64 0.23 -0.22 13.40
C ALA A 64 -1.16 0.28 13.77
N LEU A 65 -1.46 1.51 13.39
CA LEU A 65 -2.76 2.13 13.62
C LEU A 65 -3.25 2.78 12.34
N ALA A 66 -4.37 2.31 11.83
CA ALA A 66 -5.12 2.97 10.78
C ALA A 66 -6.26 3.80 11.38
N ILE A 67 -6.48 4.99 10.83
CA ILE A 67 -7.58 5.89 11.18
C ILE A 67 -8.27 6.30 9.89
N ASP A 68 -9.60 6.18 9.83
CA ASP A 68 -10.38 6.74 8.72
C ASP A 68 -10.86 8.18 9.01
N LYS A 69 -11.32 8.86 7.97
CA LYS A 69 -11.78 10.26 8.05
C LYS A 69 -12.92 10.49 9.04
N ASP A 70 -13.69 9.45 9.38
CA ASP A 70 -14.86 9.52 10.27
C ASP A 70 -14.50 9.10 11.72
N GLY A 71 -13.21 8.87 11.98
CA GLY A 71 -12.66 8.49 13.27
C GLY A 71 -12.88 7.03 13.64
N GLY A 72 -13.18 6.17 12.67
CA GLY A 72 -12.96 4.74 12.84
C GLY A 72 -11.46 4.46 12.97
N TYR A 73 -11.11 3.44 13.74
CA TYR A 73 -9.73 2.96 13.83
C TYR A 73 -9.64 1.46 13.62
N ARG A 74 -8.48 1.01 13.12
CA ARG A 74 -8.02 -0.38 13.19
C ARG A 74 -6.62 -0.40 13.76
N PHE A 75 -6.40 -1.21 14.79
CA PHE A 75 -5.14 -1.27 15.52
C PHE A 75 -4.61 -2.69 15.54
N TRP A 76 -3.37 -2.84 15.12
CA TRP A 76 -2.59 -4.07 15.21
C TRP A 76 -1.50 -3.87 16.25
N ASP A 77 -1.42 -4.74 17.25
CA ASP A 77 -0.43 -4.61 18.35
C ASP A 77 0.93 -5.25 18.02
N GLY A 78 1.06 -5.89 16.86
CA GLY A 78 2.26 -6.63 16.46
C GLY A 78 2.38 -8.04 17.04
N TYR A 79 1.47 -8.46 17.92
CA TYR A 79 1.44 -9.77 18.57
C TYR A 79 0.19 -10.59 18.20
N GLY A 80 -0.47 -10.20 17.10
CA GLY A 80 -1.62 -10.90 16.55
C GLY A 80 -2.96 -10.44 17.10
N GLN A 81 -3.01 -9.35 17.90
CA GLN A 81 -4.29 -8.71 18.20
C GLN A 81 -4.62 -7.67 17.14
N ASP A 82 -5.80 -7.86 16.55
CA ASP A 82 -6.46 -6.90 15.67
C ASP A 82 -7.74 -6.43 16.35
N GLN A 83 -7.95 -5.12 16.33
CA GLN A 83 -9.16 -4.50 16.84
C GLN A 83 -9.59 -3.35 15.96
N THR A 84 -10.91 -3.24 15.80
CA THR A 84 -11.55 -2.12 15.14
C THR A 84 -12.46 -1.41 16.12
N GLY A 85 -12.66 -0.12 15.93
CA GLY A 85 -13.55 0.67 16.78
C GLY A 85 -13.74 2.08 16.29
N LYS A 86 -14.22 2.95 17.18
CA LYS A 86 -14.37 4.38 16.93
C LYS A 86 -13.63 5.16 18.01
N LEU A 87 -12.80 6.10 17.59
CA LEU A 87 -12.09 6.99 18.50
C LEU A 87 -13.10 7.78 19.34
N GLN A 88 -12.83 7.86 20.65
CA GLN A 88 -13.63 8.59 21.60
C GLN A 88 -12.94 9.91 21.94
N LYS A 89 -13.70 11.01 21.99
CA LYS A 89 -13.19 12.27 22.52
C LYS A 89 -13.41 12.30 24.04
N LYS A 90 -12.33 12.28 24.82
CA LYS A 90 -12.35 12.43 26.28
C LYS A 90 -11.34 13.49 26.69
N ASP A 91 -11.77 14.43 27.54
CA ASP A 91 -10.93 15.50 28.07
C ASP A 91 -10.19 16.31 26.98
N GLY A 92 -10.83 16.50 25.82
CA GLY A 92 -10.28 17.22 24.68
C GLY A 92 -9.41 16.38 23.73
N ALA A 93 -9.00 15.16 24.11
CA ALA A 93 -8.15 14.28 23.31
C ALA A 93 -8.94 13.12 22.67
N LEU A 94 -8.46 12.63 21.51
CA LEU A 94 -8.91 11.36 20.95
C LEU A 94 -8.27 10.20 21.72
N CYS A 95 -9.03 9.13 21.94
CA CYS A 95 -8.54 7.94 22.63
C CYS A 95 -9.33 6.69 22.27
N PHE A 96 -8.75 5.52 22.54
CA PHE A 96 -9.45 4.24 22.56
C PHE A 96 -8.91 3.34 23.68
N GLU A 97 -9.70 2.35 24.08
CA GLU A 97 -9.28 1.27 24.99
C GLU A 97 -8.92 0.06 24.14
N GLY A 98 -7.70 -0.46 24.30
CA GLY A 98 -7.22 -1.63 23.58
C GLY A 98 -7.71 -2.94 24.18
N LYS A 99 -7.78 -3.98 23.35
CA LYS A 99 -8.03 -5.37 23.78
C LYS A 99 -6.94 -5.92 24.69
N ASP A 100 -5.75 -5.34 24.64
CA ASP A 100 -4.64 -5.57 25.56
C ASP A 100 -4.88 -4.95 26.96
N GLY A 101 -5.97 -4.20 27.14
CA GLY A 101 -6.30 -3.51 28.39
C GLY A 101 -5.64 -2.15 28.54
N LYS A 102 -4.83 -1.70 27.57
CA LYS A 102 -4.19 -0.39 27.60
C LYS A 102 -5.13 0.70 27.11
N ARG A 103 -5.05 1.88 27.71
CA ARG A 103 -5.70 3.09 27.17
C ARG A 103 -4.73 3.84 26.27
N TYR A 104 -5.13 4.07 25.03
CA TYR A 104 -4.35 4.80 24.03
C TYR A 104 -4.90 6.22 23.89
N VAL A 105 -4.08 7.23 24.21
CA VAL A 105 -4.45 8.65 24.16
C VAL A 105 -3.60 9.36 23.13
N PHE A 106 -4.25 10.14 22.28
CA PHE A 106 -3.64 10.78 21.13
C PHE A 106 -3.28 12.21 21.47
N HIS A 107 -2.04 12.55 21.15
CA HIS A 107 -1.46 13.85 21.34
C HIS A 107 -0.68 14.20 20.08
N GLY A 108 -0.29 15.45 19.97
CA GLY A 108 0.69 15.80 18.96
C GLY A 108 1.58 16.86 19.51
N LYS A 109 2.80 16.80 19.00
CA LYS A 109 3.91 17.57 19.50
C LYS A 109 4.89 17.68 18.36
N ASP A 110 5.43 18.88 18.14
CA ASP A 110 6.48 19.10 17.16
C ASP A 110 6.16 18.50 15.79
N LYS A 111 4.89 18.59 15.36
CA LYS A 111 4.39 18.07 14.06
C LYS A 111 4.31 16.55 13.94
N GLN A 112 4.40 15.82 15.04
CA GLN A 112 4.33 14.37 15.10
C GLN A 112 3.06 13.92 15.83
N LEU A 113 2.53 12.77 15.45
CA LEU A 113 1.53 12.07 16.24
C LEU A 113 2.23 11.38 17.40
N MET A 114 1.80 11.65 18.62
CA MET A 114 2.24 10.95 19.82
C MET A 114 1.07 10.16 20.40
N ILE A 115 1.30 8.89 20.72
CA ILE A 115 0.30 8.05 21.36
C ILE A 115 0.81 7.63 22.74
N THR A 116 0.07 8.00 23.78
CA THR A 116 0.36 7.56 25.14
C THR A 116 -0.44 6.28 25.41
N ALA A 117 0.26 5.16 25.60
CA ALA A 117 -0.34 3.87 25.98
C ALA A 117 -0.20 3.66 27.49
N LYS A 118 -1.34 3.59 28.20
CA LYS A 118 -1.39 3.51 29.67
C LYS A 118 -1.93 2.18 30.16
N GLU A 119 -1.26 1.59 31.14
CA GLU A 119 -1.69 0.39 31.85
C GLU A 119 -1.44 0.55 33.36
N GLY A 120 -2.50 0.81 34.13
CA GLY A 120 -2.35 1.11 35.55
C GLY A 120 -1.46 2.34 35.76
N ASP A 121 -0.35 2.16 36.49
CA ASP A 121 0.65 3.21 36.74
C ASP A 121 1.76 3.26 35.67
N SER A 122 1.78 2.32 34.71
CA SER A 122 2.75 2.28 33.62
C SER A 122 2.29 3.11 32.43
N GLU A 123 3.21 3.88 31.85
CA GLU A 123 2.96 4.73 30.70
C GLU A 123 4.09 4.61 29.68
N GLU A 124 3.71 4.29 28.44
CA GLU A 124 4.58 4.36 27.27
C GLU A 124 4.15 5.52 26.39
N THR A 125 5.11 6.22 25.79
CA THR A 125 4.89 7.26 24.78
C THR A 125 5.44 6.78 23.45
N TRP A 126 4.57 6.67 22.47
CA TRP A 126 4.90 6.24 21.12
C TRP A 126 4.99 7.46 20.23
N VAL A 127 6.13 7.68 19.61
CA VAL A 127 6.31 8.70 18.56
C VAL A 127 5.99 8.02 17.25
N CYS A 128 4.90 8.41 16.60
CA CYS A 128 4.40 7.77 15.40
C CYS A 128 4.76 8.56 14.14
N GLU A 129 5.04 7.83 13.06
CA GLU A 129 5.16 8.37 11.72
C GLU A 129 3.98 7.93 10.84
N TRP A 130 3.57 8.82 9.94
CA TRP A 130 2.56 8.53 8.94
C TRP A 130 3.22 7.73 7.82
N THR A 131 2.66 6.56 7.49
CA THR A 131 3.24 5.63 6.50
C THR A 131 2.41 5.47 5.24
N GLY A 132 1.18 5.97 5.21
CA GLY A 132 0.37 5.93 4.00
C GLY A 132 -1.11 6.22 4.20
N TYR A 133 -1.84 6.17 3.09
CA TYR A 133 -3.29 6.27 3.08
C TYR A 133 -3.95 4.97 3.55
N TYR A 134 -5.09 5.10 4.22
CA TYR A 134 -5.91 3.96 4.60
C TYR A 134 -7.40 4.31 4.48
N GLY A 135 -8.14 3.40 3.85
CA GLY A 135 -9.57 3.55 3.60
C GLY A 135 -10.43 3.25 4.84
N ASP A 136 -11.63 2.73 4.62
CA ASP A 136 -12.56 2.38 5.70
C ASP A 136 -11.95 1.36 6.68
N THR A 137 -11.84 1.73 7.96
CA THR A 137 -11.22 0.89 9.00
C THR A 137 -12.10 -0.27 9.47
N LYS A 138 -13.38 -0.27 9.10
CA LYS A 138 -14.35 -1.29 9.51
C LYS A 138 -14.39 -2.50 8.59
N LEU A 139 -13.82 -2.38 7.39
CA LEU A 139 -13.74 -3.51 6.47
C LEU A 139 -12.86 -4.61 7.06
N THR A 140 -13.40 -5.82 7.10
CA THR A 140 -12.64 -7.04 7.32
C THR A 140 -11.61 -7.24 6.19
N ASP A 141 -10.61 -8.09 6.43
CA ASP A 141 -9.61 -8.39 5.40
C ASP A 141 -10.24 -9.00 4.15
N GLU A 142 -11.23 -9.89 4.32
CA GLU A 142 -11.97 -10.50 3.21
C GLU A 142 -12.76 -9.46 2.41
N GLU A 143 -13.46 -8.52 3.06
CA GLU A 143 -14.19 -7.44 2.38
C GLU A 143 -13.24 -6.50 1.64
N ARG A 144 -12.12 -6.14 2.27
CA ARG A 144 -11.09 -5.31 1.65
C ARG A 144 -10.52 -5.98 0.40
N LEU A 145 -10.14 -7.25 0.51
CA LEU A 145 -9.63 -8.04 -0.62
C LEU A 145 -10.69 -8.19 -1.71
N THR A 146 -11.95 -8.45 -1.34
CA THR A 146 -13.06 -8.57 -2.31
C THR A 146 -13.23 -7.27 -3.12
N ALA A 147 -13.17 -6.11 -2.46
CA ALA A 147 -13.22 -4.81 -3.13
C ALA A 147 -12.04 -4.63 -4.10
N LEU A 148 -10.82 -4.91 -3.66
CA LEU A 148 -9.62 -4.81 -4.50
C LEU A 148 -9.66 -5.76 -5.70
N TYR A 149 -10.10 -7.01 -5.52
CA TYR A 149 -10.25 -7.96 -6.62
C TYR A 149 -11.40 -7.61 -7.57
N THR A 150 -12.45 -6.95 -7.08
CA THR A 150 -13.53 -6.42 -7.94
C THR A 150 -13.00 -5.29 -8.83
N ILE A 151 -12.16 -4.40 -8.27
CA ILE A 151 -11.46 -3.36 -9.03
C ILE A 151 -10.52 -3.98 -10.07
N GLN A 152 -9.74 -4.99 -9.67
CA GLN A 152 -8.86 -5.72 -10.59
C GLN A 152 -9.66 -6.36 -11.73
N LYS A 153 -10.74 -7.08 -11.41
CA LYS A 153 -11.61 -7.72 -12.42
C LYS A 153 -12.10 -6.72 -13.45
N LYS A 154 -12.66 -5.61 -12.96
CA LYS A 154 -13.23 -4.59 -13.83
C LYS A 154 -12.16 -3.99 -14.75
N GLY A 155 -10.94 -3.78 -14.25
CA GLY A 155 -9.80 -3.36 -15.08
C GLY A 155 -9.41 -4.40 -16.13
N MET A 156 -9.39 -5.68 -15.78
CA MET A 156 -9.11 -6.79 -16.71
C MET A 156 -10.17 -6.92 -17.81
N ASP A 157 -11.44 -6.68 -17.47
CA ASP A 157 -12.57 -6.73 -18.40
C ASP A 157 -12.59 -5.52 -19.36
N MET A 158 -11.75 -4.50 -19.16
CA MET A 158 -11.66 -3.34 -20.06
C MET A 158 -10.99 -3.74 -21.39
N LYS A 159 -11.58 -3.30 -22.50
CA LYS A 159 -11.09 -3.59 -23.86
C LYS A 159 -9.68 -3.07 -24.14
N ASP A 160 -9.36 -1.90 -23.58
CA ASP A 160 -8.04 -1.29 -23.72
C ASP A 160 -7.22 -1.60 -22.47
N ARG A 161 -6.16 -2.41 -22.64
CA ARG A 161 -5.35 -2.90 -21.52
C ARG A 161 -4.67 -1.78 -20.75
N ALA A 162 -4.22 -0.72 -21.43
CA ALA A 162 -3.62 0.44 -20.75
C ALA A 162 -4.65 1.16 -19.88
N SER A 163 -5.85 1.39 -20.41
CA SER A 163 -6.96 1.96 -19.62
C SER A 163 -7.35 1.04 -18.45
N GLY A 164 -7.39 -0.28 -18.67
CA GLY A 164 -7.64 -1.28 -17.63
C GLY A 164 -6.62 -1.22 -16.49
N TRP A 165 -5.34 -1.15 -16.84
CA TRP A 165 -4.25 -0.99 -15.88
C TRP A 165 -4.40 0.32 -15.07
N PHE A 166 -4.65 1.44 -15.74
CA PHE A 166 -4.86 2.73 -15.07
C PHE A 166 -6.11 2.74 -14.19
N TYR A 167 -7.19 2.10 -14.62
CA TYR A 167 -8.39 1.93 -13.82
C TYR A 167 -8.06 1.20 -12.52
N THR A 168 -7.41 0.03 -12.61
CA THR A 168 -7.03 -0.75 -11.42
C THR A 168 -6.10 0.04 -10.50
N ALA A 169 -5.08 0.71 -11.04
CA ALA A 169 -4.10 1.46 -10.26
C ALA A 169 -4.73 2.69 -9.55
N ILE A 170 -5.56 3.47 -10.26
CA ILE A 170 -6.17 4.68 -9.72
C ILE A 170 -7.27 4.33 -8.74
N GLU A 171 -8.21 3.45 -9.12
CA GLU A 171 -9.35 3.08 -8.26
C GLU A 171 -8.88 2.36 -6.99
N GLY A 172 -7.86 1.50 -7.09
CA GLY A 172 -7.24 0.87 -5.92
C GLY A 172 -6.64 1.89 -4.94
N LYS A 173 -6.00 2.95 -5.45
CA LYS A 173 -5.47 4.05 -4.63
C LYS A 173 -6.59 4.94 -4.06
N LEU A 174 -7.64 5.23 -4.82
CA LEU A 174 -8.82 5.94 -4.30
C LEU A 174 -9.52 5.16 -3.18
N PHE A 175 -9.57 3.84 -3.29
CA PHE A 175 -10.12 2.95 -2.27
C PHE A 175 -9.36 3.03 -0.93
N THR A 176 -8.06 3.36 -0.94
CA THR A 176 -7.30 3.64 0.29
C THR A 176 -7.48 5.08 0.80
N ALA A 177 -8.40 5.85 0.22
CA ALA A 177 -8.64 7.27 0.47
C ALA A 177 -7.48 8.20 0.04
N MET A 178 -6.62 7.76 -0.88
CA MET A 178 -5.65 8.64 -1.52
C MET A 178 -6.37 9.72 -2.34
N PRO A 179 -5.94 11.00 -2.30
CA PRO A 179 -6.48 12.04 -3.16
C PRO A 179 -6.33 11.69 -4.65
N GLU A 180 -7.36 11.97 -5.45
CA GLU A 180 -7.40 11.61 -6.89
C GLU A 180 -6.18 12.11 -7.67
N GLY A 181 -5.79 13.38 -7.47
CA GLY A 181 -4.63 13.94 -8.18
C GLY A 181 -3.32 13.21 -7.89
N GLU A 182 -3.15 12.71 -6.66
CA GLU A 182 -2.00 11.92 -6.27
C GLU A 182 -2.10 10.48 -6.78
N ALA A 183 -3.29 9.87 -6.70
CA ALA A 183 -3.54 8.54 -7.24
C ALA A 183 -3.20 8.47 -8.75
N VAL A 184 -3.63 9.48 -9.51
CA VAL A 184 -3.30 9.62 -10.94
C VAL A 184 -1.80 9.84 -11.15
N SER A 185 -1.15 10.67 -10.35
CA SER A 185 0.29 10.94 -10.49
C SER A 185 1.11 9.68 -10.23
N GLN A 186 0.85 8.97 -9.13
CA GLN A 186 1.58 7.75 -8.78
C GLN A 186 1.33 6.64 -9.81
N ALA A 187 0.09 6.47 -10.29
CA ALA A 187 -0.20 5.52 -11.35
C ALA A 187 0.58 5.83 -12.64
N LYS A 188 0.73 7.12 -13.01
CA LYS A 188 1.55 7.51 -14.17
C LYS A 188 3.03 7.19 -13.95
N ASP A 189 3.56 7.46 -12.76
CA ASP A 189 4.97 7.18 -12.44
C ASP A 189 5.25 5.67 -12.47
N GLU A 190 4.39 4.85 -11.88
CA GLU A 190 4.46 3.37 -11.94
C GLU A 190 4.40 2.86 -13.38
N PHE A 191 3.50 3.38 -14.21
CA PHE A 191 3.39 2.98 -15.61
C PHE A 191 4.66 3.33 -16.42
N ILE A 192 5.26 4.49 -16.13
CA ILE A 192 6.53 4.91 -16.75
C ILE A 192 7.68 4.02 -16.30
N GLU A 193 7.71 3.64 -15.02
CA GLU A 193 8.73 2.77 -14.45
C GLU A 193 8.66 1.35 -15.05
N ASP A 194 7.48 0.74 -15.11
CA ASP A 194 7.27 -0.58 -15.73
C ASP A 194 7.70 -0.57 -17.23
N ALA A 195 7.38 0.53 -17.94
CA ALA A 195 7.83 0.71 -19.33
C ALA A 195 9.35 0.92 -19.45
N ALA A 196 9.97 1.63 -18.50
CA ALA A 196 11.40 1.86 -18.47
C ALA A 196 12.18 0.56 -18.26
N PHE A 197 11.73 -0.31 -17.35
CA PHE A 197 12.35 -1.62 -17.15
C PHE A 197 12.19 -2.53 -18.35
N THR A 198 11.03 -2.51 -19.00
CA THR A 198 10.81 -3.28 -20.24
C THR A 198 11.75 -2.81 -21.35
N TRP A 199 11.90 -1.49 -21.52
CA TRP A 199 12.85 -0.90 -22.47
C TRP A 199 14.30 -1.27 -22.13
N TYR A 200 14.68 -1.19 -20.87
CA TYR A 200 16.04 -1.51 -20.44
C TYR A 200 16.37 -3.00 -20.60
N ALA A 201 15.40 -3.89 -20.37
CA ALA A 201 15.55 -5.31 -20.65
C ALA A 201 15.81 -5.60 -22.13
N ASP A 202 15.09 -4.94 -23.03
CA ASP A 202 15.30 -5.08 -24.48
C ASP A 202 16.70 -4.59 -24.90
N GLU A 203 17.15 -3.44 -24.41
CA GLU A 203 18.50 -2.91 -24.68
C GLU A 203 19.64 -3.79 -24.14
N HIS A 204 19.34 -4.68 -23.19
CA HIS A 204 20.30 -5.56 -22.53
C HIS A 204 20.10 -7.04 -22.89
N ASP A 205 19.36 -7.34 -23.97
CA ASP A 205 19.09 -8.69 -24.46
C ASP A 205 18.45 -9.62 -23.40
N LEU A 206 17.76 -9.04 -22.41
CA LEU A 206 17.01 -9.79 -21.40
C LEU A 206 15.61 -10.09 -21.94
N VAL A 207 15.45 -11.30 -22.48
CA VAL A 207 14.17 -11.79 -22.99
C VAL A 207 13.56 -12.78 -22.01
N VAL A 208 12.32 -12.51 -21.58
CA VAL A 208 11.50 -13.47 -20.83
C VAL A 208 10.64 -14.24 -21.81
N THR A 209 10.96 -15.51 -22.01
CA THR A 209 10.20 -16.38 -22.91
C THR A 209 8.84 -16.74 -22.30
N ASP A 210 7.84 -17.03 -23.15
CA ASP A 210 6.51 -17.44 -22.69
C ASP A 210 6.58 -18.69 -21.80
N LYS A 211 7.51 -19.60 -22.08
CA LYS A 211 7.73 -20.80 -21.26
C LYS A 211 8.27 -20.47 -19.86
N GLU A 212 9.19 -19.51 -19.75
CA GLU A 212 9.68 -19.04 -18.45
C GLU A 212 8.58 -18.34 -17.67
N LEU A 213 7.79 -17.51 -18.36
CA LEU A 213 6.65 -16.82 -17.78
C LEU A 213 5.57 -17.79 -17.29
N ASP A 214 5.20 -18.79 -18.09
CA ASP A 214 4.23 -19.82 -17.72
C ASP A 214 4.66 -20.56 -16.45
N LYS A 215 5.93 -20.99 -16.42
CA LYS A 215 6.50 -21.64 -15.24
C LYS A 215 6.46 -20.71 -14.02
N TYR A 216 6.88 -19.46 -14.18
CA TYR A 216 6.84 -18.48 -13.10
C TYR A 216 5.43 -18.28 -12.55
N MET A 217 4.42 -18.19 -13.42
CA MET A 217 3.02 -18.09 -13.00
C MET A 217 2.50 -19.36 -12.31
N ASP A 218 2.88 -20.55 -12.79
CA ASP A 218 2.52 -21.82 -12.15
C ASP A 218 3.14 -21.95 -10.75
N ASP A 219 4.40 -21.54 -10.61
CA ASP A 219 5.11 -21.51 -9.33
C ASP A 219 4.39 -20.54 -8.36
N LEU A 220 4.00 -19.34 -8.82
CA LEU A 220 3.23 -18.37 -8.01
C LEU A 220 1.86 -18.89 -7.57
N ILE A 221 1.15 -19.61 -8.44
CA ILE A 221 -0.14 -20.22 -8.12
C ILE A 221 0.05 -21.28 -7.04
N SER A 222 1.01 -22.17 -7.24
CA SER A 222 1.31 -23.26 -6.31
C SER A 222 1.73 -22.74 -4.94
N GLU A 223 2.61 -21.74 -4.89
CA GLU A 223 3.07 -21.12 -3.64
C GLU A 223 1.94 -20.43 -2.87
N ALA A 224 1.02 -19.77 -3.59
CA ALA A 224 -0.13 -19.12 -2.97
C ALA A 224 -1.09 -20.15 -2.37
N GLU A 225 -1.39 -21.24 -3.08
CA GLU A 225 -2.27 -22.32 -2.61
C GLU A 225 -1.76 -23.01 -1.33
N GLU A 226 -0.44 -23.04 -1.13
CA GLU A 226 0.19 -23.60 0.08
C GLU A 226 0.20 -22.62 1.27
N ALA A 227 -0.19 -21.36 1.09
CA ALA A 227 -0.16 -20.35 2.14
C ALA A 227 -1.28 -20.58 3.18
N GLU A 228 -0.96 -20.43 4.48
CA GLU A 228 -1.91 -20.64 5.58
C GLU A 228 -3.17 -19.75 5.49
N ASN A 229 -3.08 -18.60 4.83
CA ASN A 229 -4.16 -17.64 4.65
C ASN A 229 -4.81 -17.69 3.26
N PHE A 230 -4.47 -18.68 2.41
CA PHE A 230 -4.98 -18.78 1.04
C PHE A 230 -6.51 -18.75 0.95
N GLU A 231 -7.20 -19.46 1.86
CA GLU A 231 -8.67 -19.53 1.89
C GLU A 231 -9.35 -18.15 1.94
N VAL A 232 -8.70 -17.15 2.57
CA VAL A 232 -9.22 -15.77 2.63
C VAL A 232 -9.16 -15.10 1.26
N TYR A 233 -8.04 -15.27 0.54
CA TYR A 233 -7.89 -14.74 -0.81
C TYR A 233 -8.82 -15.43 -1.80
N GLU A 234 -8.90 -16.76 -1.72
CA GLU A 234 -9.76 -17.56 -2.61
C GLU A 234 -11.23 -17.14 -2.47
N LYS A 235 -11.74 -17.01 -1.24
CA LYS A 235 -13.11 -16.51 -1.00
C LYS A 235 -13.34 -15.11 -1.54
N ALA A 236 -12.38 -14.21 -1.36
CA ALA A 236 -12.48 -12.84 -1.85
C ALA A 236 -12.50 -12.77 -3.39
N LEU A 237 -11.66 -13.57 -4.06
CA LEU A 237 -11.63 -13.72 -5.51
C LEU A 237 -12.94 -14.32 -6.05
N GLN A 238 -13.44 -15.39 -5.42
CA GLN A 238 -14.71 -16.01 -5.79
C GLN A 238 -15.87 -15.02 -5.68
N LYS A 239 -15.89 -14.19 -4.63
CA LYS A 239 -16.87 -13.10 -4.48
C LYS A 239 -16.73 -12.01 -5.54
N ALA A 240 -15.51 -11.72 -5.97
CA ALA A 240 -15.24 -10.83 -7.09
C ALA A 240 -15.56 -11.47 -8.46
N GLY A 241 -15.88 -12.77 -8.51
CA GLY A 241 -16.23 -13.48 -9.74
C GLY A 241 -15.01 -13.89 -10.58
N MET A 242 -13.91 -14.24 -9.91
CA MET A 242 -12.72 -14.84 -10.54
C MET A 242 -12.08 -15.88 -9.62
N THR A 243 -11.18 -16.68 -10.17
CA THR A 243 -10.29 -17.59 -9.43
C THR A 243 -8.90 -16.99 -9.25
N TYR A 244 -8.09 -17.56 -8.36
CA TYR A 244 -6.69 -17.14 -8.21
C TYR A 244 -5.90 -17.38 -9.50
N GLU A 245 -6.07 -18.54 -10.13
CA GLU A 245 -5.45 -18.86 -11.42
C GLU A 245 -5.80 -17.84 -12.51
N GLU A 246 -7.09 -17.49 -12.67
CA GLU A 246 -7.51 -16.45 -13.63
C GLU A 246 -6.85 -15.10 -13.32
N SER A 247 -6.79 -14.70 -12.03
CA SER A 247 -6.16 -13.44 -11.62
C SER A 247 -4.68 -13.35 -12.00
N VAL A 248 -4.00 -14.50 -12.07
CA VAL A 248 -2.59 -14.61 -12.46
C VAL A 248 -2.46 -14.70 -13.98
N LYS A 249 -3.07 -15.71 -14.59
CA LYS A 249 -2.89 -16.07 -16.01
C LYS A 249 -3.42 -15.01 -16.96
N GLU A 250 -4.52 -14.34 -16.64
CA GLU A 250 -5.05 -13.28 -17.49
C GLU A 250 -4.23 -11.98 -17.42
N ASN A 251 -3.35 -11.86 -16.42
CA ASN A 251 -2.42 -10.74 -16.24
C ASN A 251 -0.97 -11.09 -16.65
N ALA A 252 -0.77 -12.09 -17.53
CA ALA A 252 0.56 -12.60 -17.89
C ALA A 252 1.59 -11.51 -18.24
N GLU A 253 1.22 -10.46 -18.97
CA GLU A 253 2.15 -9.38 -19.32
C GLU A 253 2.57 -8.53 -18.11
N VAL A 254 1.70 -8.34 -17.12
CA VAL A 254 2.07 -7.71 -15.84
C VAL A 254 3.10 -8.59 -15.12
N TYR A 255 2.89 -9.90 -15.10
CA TYR A 255 3.84 -10.84 -14.51
C TYR A 255 5.15 -10.95 -15.30
N ARG A 256 5.14 -10.73 -16.63
CA ARG A 256 6.36 -10.63 -17.44
C ARG A 256 7.21 -9.45 -16.99
N VAL A 257 6.60 -8.28 -16.81
CA VAL A 257 7.29 -7.10 -16.29
C VAL A 257 7.79 -7.33 -14.87
N ARG A 258 6.98 -7.92 -13.98
CA ARG A 258 7.41 -8.24 -12.61
C ARG A 258 8.58 -9.22 -12.58
N TYR A 259 8.60 -10.20 -13.49
CA TYR A 259 9.72 -11.12 -13.62
C TYR A 259 11.00 -10.42 -14.08
N ILE A 260 10.90 -9.45 -15.01
CA ILE A 260 12.03 -8.58 -15.41
C ILE A 260 12.53 -7.76 -14.22
N VAL A 261 11.63 -7.09 -13.50
CA VAL A 261 11.95 -6.26 -12.33
C VAL A 261 12.65 -7.10 -11.26
N ASN A 262 12.16 -8.31 -10.98
CA ASN A 262 12.78 -9.21 -10.00
C ASN A 262 14.20 -9.60 -10.41
N LYS A 263 14.45 -9.90 -11.70
CA LYS A 263 15.81 -10.16 -12.19
C LYS A 263 16.74 -8.96 -11.96
N PHE A 264 16.30 -7.76 -12.29
CA PHE A 264 17.09 -6.56 -12.04
C PHE A 264 17.28 -6.28 -10.56
N TYR A 265 16.27 -6.52 -9.72
CA TYR A 265 16.37 -6.37 -8.28
C TYR A 265 17.41 -7.31 -7.68
N GLU A 266 17.47 -8.57 -8.14
CA GLU A 266 18.49 -9.52 -7.71
C GLU A 266 19.91 -9.08 -8.11
N GLU A 267 20.08 -8.51 -9.31
CA GLU A 267 21.37 -8.00 -9.80
C GLU A 267 21.79 -6.69 -9.11
N HIS A 268 20.82 -5.83 -8.79
CA HIS A 268 21.00 -4.49 -8.25
C HIS A 268 20.50 -4.35 -6.81
N PHE A 269 20.49 -5.44 -6.04
CA PHE A 269 19.91 -5.44 -4.68
C PHE A 269 20.50 -4.35 -3.78
N ASN A 270 21.80 -4.09 -3.89
CA ASN A 270 22.51 -3.12 -3.04
C ASN A 270 22.39 -1.67 -3.53
N ASP A 271 22.00 -1.45 -4.78
CA ASP A 271 21.92 -0.13 -5.41
C ASP A 271 20.59 0.14 -6.12
N TRP A 272 19.54 -0.62 -5.78
CA TRP A 272 18.23 -0.62 -6.43
C TRP A 272 17.68 0.78 -6.67
N ASP A 273 17.64 1.63 -5.64
CA ASP A 273 17.13 3.00 -5.74
C ASP A 273 17.90 3.85 -6.75
N ALA A 274 19.22 3.68 -6.83
CA ALA A 274 20.07 4.42 -7.76
C ALA A 274 19.91 3.89 -9.18
N PHE A 275 19.86 2.55 -9.32
CA PHE A 275 19.63 1.85 -10.58
C PHE A 275 18.28 2.24 -11.20
N THR A 276 17.18 2.12 -10.46
CA THR A 276 15.82 2.47 -10.92
C THR A 276 15.74 3.92 -11.39
N LYS A 277 16.30 4.86 -10.62
CA LYS A 277 16.34 6.28 -11.01
C LYS A 277 17.12 6.51 -12.29
N ASP A 278 18.25 5.84 -12.48
CA ASP A 278 19.05 5.95 -13.69
C ASP A 278 18.31 5.37 -14.91
N VAL A 279 17.74 4.17 -14.80
CA VAL A 279 16.96 3.52 -15.87
C VAL A 279 15.79 4.39 -16.31
N VAL A 280 14.97 4.86 -15.36
CA VAL A 280 13.82 5.74 -15.64
C VAL A 280 14.28 7.06 -16.27
N ASN A 281 15.38 7.64 -15.80
CA ASN A 281 15.92 8.87 -16.37
C ASN A 281 16.40 8.68 -17.80
N ARG A 282 17.08 7.57 -18.11
CA ARG A 282 17.50 7.25 -19.48
C ARG A 282 16.29 7.06 -20.39
N PHE A 283 15.31 6.28 -19.95
CA PHE A 283 14.06 6.04 -20.69
C PHE A 283 13.34 7.34 -21.05
N LYS A 284 13.27 8.31 -20.12
CA LYS A 284 12.63 9.62 -20.37
C LYS A 284 13.23 10.42 -21.54
N HIS A 285 14.42 10.07 -22.01
CA HIS A 285 15.08 10.72 -23.15
C HIS A 285 14.92 9.98 -24.49
N THR A 286 14.22 8.84 -24.51
CA THR A 286 14.04 8.01 -25.71
C THR A 286 12.86 8.46 -26.59
N LYS A 287 12.65 7.80 -27.73
CA LYS A 287 11.47 8.06 -28.60
C LYS A 287 10.25 7.29 -28.09
N GLU A 288 10.49 6.12 -27.51
CA GLU A 288 9.56 5.20 -26.90
C GLU A 288 8.79 5.91 -25.78
N TYR A 289 9.49 6.64 -24.90
CA TYR A 289 8.85 7.45 -23.87
C TYR A 289 7.95 8.56 -24.43
N ARG A 290 8.33 9.19 -25.55
CA ARG A 290 7.50 10.23 -26.18
C ARG A 290 6.21 9.66 -26.74
N SER A 291 6.26 8.44 -27.31
CA SER A 291 5.07 7.71 -27.75
C SER A 291 4.22 7.34 -26.54
N LEU A 292 4.82 6.69 -25.53
CA LEU A 292 4.15 6.28 -24.30
C LEU A 292 3.40 7.44 -23.65
N LYS A 293 4.02 8.62 -23.56
CA LYS A 293 3.41 9.79 -22.92
C LYS A 293 2.11 10.24 -23.61
N ALA A 294 2.02 10.10 -24.93
CA ALA A 294 0.79 10.43 -25.66
C ALA A 294 -0.31 9.42 -25.31
N ASP A 295 -0.01 8.13 -25.46
CA ASP A 295 -0.95 7.03 -25.22
C ASP A 295 -1.41 6.95 -23.76
N MET A 296 -0.51 7.25 -22.82
CA MET A 296 -0.76 7.24 -21.38
C MET A 296 -1.84 8.25 -20.97
N ASN A 297 -1.83 9.47 -21.52
CA ASN A 297 -2.82 10.47 -21.13
C ASN A 297 -4.23 10.08 -21.60
N ASP A 298 -4.35 9.51 -22.80
CA ASP A 298 -5.63 9.02 -23.32
C ASP A 298 -6.14 7.84 -22.48
N ALA A 299 -5.27 6.92 -22.06
CA ALA A 299 -5.62 5.79 -21.20
C ALA A 299 -6.07 6.26 -19.81
N VAL A 300 -5.41 7.27 -19.23
CA VAL A 300 -5.78 7.84 -17.93
C VAL A 300 -7.16 8.51 -17.98
N GLU A 301 -7.47 9.27 -19.02
CA GLU A 301 -8.79 9.91 -19.11
C GLU A 301 -9.91 8.87 -19.29
N LYS A 302 -9.70 7.82 -20.10
CA LYS A 302 -10.67 6.71 -20.21
C LYS A 302 -10.87 5.97 -18.88
N ALA A 303 -9.79 5.75 -18.12
CA ALA A 303 -9.88 5.14 -16.79
C ALA A 303 -10.70 6.02 -15.84
N LYS A 304 -10.46 7.33 -15.82
CA LYS A 304 -11.23 8.28 -15.00
C LYS A 304 -12.71 8.34 -15.38
N GLU A 305 -13.03 8.32 -16.67
CA GLU A 305 -14.43 8.24 -17.14
C GLU A 305 -15.12 6.98 -16.61
N GLU A 306 -14.41 5.86 -16.51
CA GLU A 306 -14.95 4.61 -16.00
C GLU A 306 -15.11 4.59 -14.46
N ILE A 307 -14.24 5.30 -13.74
CA ILE A 307 -14.32 5.50 -12.28
C ILE A 307 -15.54 6.36 -11.90
N GLN A 308 -15.90 7.33 -12.74
CA GLN A 308 -16.99 8.27 -12.46
C GLN A 308 -18.40 7.76 -12.79
N LYS A 309 -18.53 6.56 -13.36
CA LYS A 309 -19.81 5.94 -13.72
C LYS A 309 -20.47 5.25 -12.53
#